data_AF-A0A942LKU9-F1
#
_entry.id   AF-A0A942LKU9-F1
#
_cell.length_a   1.000
_cell.length_b   1.000
_cell.length_c   1.000
_cell.angle_alpha   90.00
_cell.angle_beta   90.00
_cell.angle_gamma   90.00
#
_symmetry.space_group_name_H-M   'P 1'
#
loop_
_entity.id
_entity.type
_entity.pdbx_description
1 polymer ?
#
loop_
_entity_poly.entity_id
_entity_poly.type
_entity_poly.pdbx_seq_one_letter_code
_entity_poly.pdbx_strand_id
1 'polypeptide(L)'
;MKYLLIIAIIFSVALNSCEETVSDVTLPYVEQLVIRAVIGPGQGIKYITVERTLPPLEEYVKDNAIVSDAKLTISDGTNDYELTYDGAYYGNDDILVEVGKTYYLRAEWKGKIATAQTTIPERVELDDIYYEIVESEYEYENFKYKEVIVYSEFAPKPGAVYQTAYFDQGKSLFYSYDIYSYNNRNSEGKIRSEFLRFSYDVSMSEEFIENYIKEYIFFLYSYDEQYYSYFNSRHNGSSNSGIFGSDGLNVQWNVHGNGIGLFIGQASTMKRY
;
A
#
# COMPACT_ATOMS: atom_id res chain seq x y z
N MET A 1 18.94 -54.31 -44.26
CA MET A 1 20.10 -53.39 -44.28
C MET A 1 19.74 -51.95 -44.70
N LYS A 2 18.97 -51.70 -45.78
CA LYS A 2 18.60 -50.32 -46.20
C LYS A 2 17.92 -49.47 -45.12
N TYR A 3 16.99 -50.04 -44.34
CA TYR A 3 16.27 -49.31 -43.29
C TYR A 3 17.10 -49.04 -42.02
N LEU A 4 18.09 -49.90 -41.72
CA LEU A 4 19.01 -49.71 -40.60
C LEU A 4 19.93 -48.50 -40.80
N LEU A 5 20.29 -48.22 -42.04
CA LEU A 5 21.15 -47.09 -42.40
C LEU A 5 20.39 -45.75 -42.32
N ILE A 6 19.09 -45.74 -42.63
CA ILE A 6 18.21 -44.57 -42.50
C ILE A 6 17.95 -44.25 -41.02
N ILE A 7 17.71 -45.28 -40.19
CA ILE A 7 17.52 -45.09 -38.74
C ILE A 7 18.79 -44.53 -38.10
N ALA A 8 19.98 -45.02 -38.50
CA ALA A 8 21.26 -44.50 -38.00
C ALA A 8 21.50 -43.03 -38.37
N ILE A 9 21.07 -42.59 -39.57
CA ILE A 9 21.16 -41.19 -40.01
C ILE A 9 20.18 -40.29 -39.26
N ILE A 10 18.96 -40.76 -38.99
CA ILE A 10 17.98 -39.98 -38.21
C ILE A 10 18.45 -39.83 -36.76
N PHE A 11 19.06 -40.87 -36.19
CA PHE A 11 19.60 -40.83 -34.83
C PHE A 11 20.84 -39.93 -34.69
N SER A 12 21.67 -39.82 -35.73
CA SER A 12 22.84 -38.93 -35.70
C SER A 12 22.48 -37.44 -35.86
N VAL A 13 21.36 -37.11 -36.52
CA VAL A 13 20.84 -35.74 -36.58
C VAL A 13 20.21 -35.31 -35.26
N ALA A 14 19.56 -36.23 -34.52
CA ALA A 14 18.97 -35.93 -33.21
C ALA A 14 19.98 -35.65 -32.09
N LEU A 15 21.23 -36.10 -32.23
CA LEU A 15 22.29 -35.92 -31.23
C LEU A 15 23.12 -34.63 -31.41
N ASN A 16 22.85 -33.83 -32.45
CA ASN A 16 23.49 -32.53 -32.70
C ASN A 16 22.56 -31.34 -32.40
N SER A 17 21.59 -31.50 -31.50
CA SER A 17 20.95 -30.34 -30.88
C SER A 17 21.95 -29.70 -29.91
N CYS A 18 22.89 -28.95 -30.47
CA CYS A 18 23.68 -27.99 -29.70
C CYS A 18 22.69 -27.02 -29.05
N GLU A 19 22.37 -27.26 -27.78
CA GLU A 19 21.87 -26.22 -26.91
C GLU A 19 23.00 -25.17 -26.83
N GLU A 20 22.87 -24.08 -27.58
CA GLU A 20 23.67 -22.90 -27.27
C GLU A 20 23.20 -22.41 -25.91
N THR A 21 23.98 -22.72 -24.88
CA THR A 21 23.84 -22.07 -23.59
C THR A 21 24.10 -20.58 -23.82
N VAL A 22 23.03 -19.79 -23.86
CA VAL A 22 23.11 -18.33 -23.85
C VAL A 22 23.63 -17.92 -22.46
N SER A 23 24.94 -17.99 -22.32
CA SER A 23 25.68 -17.36 -21.22
C SER A 23 25.78 -15.88 -21.56
N ASP A 24 25.61 -15.02 -20.56
CA ASP A 24 25.61 -13.55 -20.69
C ASP A 24 24.35 -12.91 -21.32
N VAL A 25 23.15 -13.40 -20.97
CA VAL A 25 21.92 -12.60 -21.15
C VAL A 25 21.96 -11.40 -20.19
N THR A 26 22.40 -10.24 -20.70
CA THR A 26 22.23 -8.97 -20.00
C THR A 26 20.82 -8.46 -20.26
N LEU A 27 19.97 -8.51 -19.24
CA LEU A 27 18.65 -7.90 -19.32
C LEU A 27 18.79 -6.38 -19.20
N PRO A 28 18.08 -5.59 -20.02
CA PRO A 28 18.09 -4.14 -19.88
C PRO A 28 17.57 -3.76 -18.49
N TYR A 29 18.38 -3.00 -17.76
CA TYR A 29 18.07 -2.57 -16.40
C TYR A 29 18.38 -1.09 -16.24
N VAL A 30 17.38 -0.35 -15.76
CA VAL A 30 17.50 1.06 -15.42
C VAL A 30 17.32 1.16 -13.91
N GLU A 31 18.40 1.49 -13.20
CA GLU A 31 18.34 1.71 -11.76
C GLU A 31 17.48 2.92 -11.42
N GLN A 32 16.53 2.73 -10.52
CA GLN A 32 15.62 3.77 -10.03
C GLN A 32 15.69 3.84 -8.51
N LEU A 33 15.52 5.05 -7.96
CA LEU A 33 15.27 5.24 -6.54
C LEU A 33 13.89 4.70 -6.18
N VAL A 34 13.76 4.08 -5.02
CA VAL A 34 12.48 3.60 -4.47
C VAL A 34 12.24 4.34 -3.17
N ILE A 35 11.24 5.22 -3.17
CA ILE A 35 10.91 6.05 -2.01
C ILE A 35 9.61 5.54 -1.39
N ARG A 36 9.59 5.39 -0.07
CA ARG A 36 8.36 5.14 0.68
C ARG A 36 8.30 6.09 1.86
N ALA A 37 7.25 6.89 1.89
CA ALA A 37 7.04 7.91 2.90
C ALA A 37 5.54 8.18 3.05
N VAL A 38 5.06 8.11 4.30
CA VAL A 38 3.77 8.64 4.70
C VAL A 38 4.04 9.67 5.79
N ILE A 39 3.58 10.89 5.59
CA ILE A 39 3.78 12.00 6.53
C ILE A 39 2.44 12.46 7.07
N GLY A 40 2.40 12.85 8.34
CA GLY A 40 1.18 13.30 8.99
C GLY A 40 1.41 14.54 9.83
N PRO A 41 0.33 15.21 10.26
CA PRO A 41 0.42 16.47 10.99
C PRO A 41 1.13 16.28 12.32
N GLY A 42 1.98 17.24 12.69
CA GLY A 42 2.76 17.20 13.92
C GLY A 42 4.20 17.66 13.76
N GLN A 43 4.96 17.60 14.86
CA GLN A 43 6.37 17.95 14.89
C GLN A 43 7.23 16.77 14.42
N GLY A 44 8.09 17.05 13.45
CA GLY A 44 9.04 16.12 12.87
C GLY A 44 8.44 15.14 11.87
N ILE A 45 9.28 14.62 10.99
CA ILE A 45 8.99 13.54 10.06
C ILE A 45 10.01 12.42 10.28
N LYS A 46 9.52 11.19 10.34
CA LYS A 46 10.32 9.96 10.52
C LYS A 46 9.86 8.89 9.53
N TYR A 47 10.61 7.78 9.50
CA TYR A 47 10.25 6.56 8.77
C TYR A 47 10.20 6.68 7.24
N ILE A 48 10.97 7.61 6.66
CA ILE A 48 11.15 7.69 5.22
C ILE A 48 12.23 6.69 4.81
N THR A 49 11.91 5.78 3.89
CA THR A 49 12.90 4.84 3.33
C THR A 49 13.25 5.24 1.91
N VAL A 50 14.55 5.20 1.61
CA VAL A 50 15.09 5.35 0.25
C VAL A 50 15.89 4.10 -0.06
N GLU A 51 15.49 3.42 -1.12
CA GLU A 51 16.16 2.25 -1.66
C GLU A 51 16.48 2.49 -3.15
N ARG A 52 17.14 1.53 -3.77
CA ARG A 52 17.29 1.42 -5.22
C ARG A 52 16.69 0.09 -5.69
N THR A 53 16.20 0.06 -6.92
CA THR A 53 15.86 -1.21 -7.56
C THR A 53 17.13 -2.07 -7.66
N LEU A 54 16.98 -3.38 -7.81
CA LEU A 54 18.10 -4.28 -8.10
C LEU A 54 17.94 -4.86 -9.52
N PRO A 55 19.03 -5.27 -10.18
CA PRO A 55 18.97 -6.01 -11.44
C PRO A 55 18.03 -7.23 -11.35
N PRO A 56 17.32 -7.60 -12.42
CA PRO A 56 16.28 -8.65 -12.37
C PRO A 56 16.74 -10.03 -11.91
N LEU A 57 18.03 -10.34 -12.04
CA LEU A 57 18.63 -11.61 -11.63
C LEU A 57 19.29 -11.55 -10.25
N GLU A 58 19.31 -10.38 -9.61
CA GLU A 58 19.85 -10.22 -8.25
C GLU A 58 18.75 -10.53 -7.23
N GLU A 59 19.08 -11.35 -6.23
CA GLU A 59 18.19 -11.62 -5.11
C GLU A 59 18.02 -10.35 -4.26
N TYR A 60 16.80 -10.07 -3.83
CA TYR A 60 16.55 -8.94 -2.95
C TYR A 60 17.16 -9.19 -1.56
N VAL A 61 18.25 -8.47 -1.29
CA VAL A 61 18.82 -8.31 0.05
C VAL A 61 18.72 -6.84 0.42
N LYS A 62 18.09 -6.55 1.56
CA LYS A 62 17.80 -5.18 2.00
C LYS A 62 19.06 -4.30 2.01
N ASP A 63 20.17 -4.82 2.53
CA ASP A 63 21.44 -4.10 2.63
C ASP A 63 22.02 -3.71 1.27
N ASN A 64 21.72 -4.48 0.21
CA ASN A 64 22.12 -4.13 -1.15
C ASN A 64 21.24 -3.01 -1.73
N ALA A 65 19.99 -2.91 -1.28
CA ALA A 65 19.01 -1.97 -1.81
C ALA A 65 18.97 -0.62 -1.06
N ILE A 66 19.33 -0.58 0.22
CA ILE A 66 19.31 0.65 1.02
C ILE A 66 20.20 1.73 0.39
N VAL A 67 19.68 2.95 0.35
CA VAL A 67 20.43 4.16 -0.02
C VAL A 67 20.53 5.05 1.21
N SER A 68 21.68 5.00 1.91
CA SER A 68 21.92 5.71 3.17
C SER A 68 22.65 7.05 3.03
N ASP A 69 23.08 7.40 1.81
CA ASP A 69 23.88 8.58 1.48
C ASP A 69 23.19 9.51 0.45
N ALA A 70 21.87 9.40 0.28
CA ALA A 70 21.11 10.31 -0.57
C ALA A 70 20.90 11.66 0.12
N LYS A 71 20.98 12.74 -0.67
CA LYS A 71 20.57 14.07 -0.20
C LYS A 71 19.06 14.19 -0.33
N LEU A 72 18.35 14.21 0.80
CA LEU A 72 16.90 14.33 0.85
C LEU A 72 16.49 15.68 1.41
N THR A 73 15.54 16.32 0.75
CA THR A 73 14.96 17.59 1.17
C THR A 73 13.44 17.52 1.09
N ILE A 74 12.76 17.97 2.13
CA ILE A 74 11.32 18.27 2.09
C ILE A 74 11.16 19.79 2.17
N SER A 75 10.34 20.37 1.31
CA SER A 75 9.97 21.79 1.34
C SER A 75 8.52 21.95 1.76
N ASP A 76 8.21 22.95 2.59
CA ASP A 76 6.84 23.40 2.89
C ASP A 76 6.38 24.54 1.94
N GLY A 77 7.17 24.83 0.91
CA GLY A 77 7.00 25.95 -0.03
C GLY A 77 7.63 27.27 0.43
N THR A 78 8.04 27.38 1.68
CA THR A 78 8.73 28.54 2.26
C THR A 78 10.13 28.18 2.75
N ASN A 79 10.25 27.07 3.47
CA ASN A 79 11.48 26.55 4.05
C ASN A 79 11.80 25.18 3.47
N ASP A 80 13.10 24.92 3.33
CA ASP A 80 13.63 23.62 2.93
C ASP A 80 14.27 22.94 4.14
N TYR A 81 13.88 21.69 4.39
CA TYR A 81 14.34 20.88 5.51
C TYR A 81 15.15 19.71 4.95
N GLU A 82 16.43 19.63 5.32
CA GLU A 82 17.28 18.49 4.97
C GLU A 82 17.01 17.31 5.92
N LEU A 83 16.88 16.11 5.37
CA LEU A 83 16.61 14.90 6.14
C LEU A 83 17.92 14.15 6.39
N THR A 84 18.06 13.61 7.61
CA THR A 84 19.22 12.83 8.03
C THR A 84 18.87 11.36 8.14
N TYR A 85 19.76 10.48 7.70
CA TYR A 85 19.64 9.04 7.87
C TYR A 85 20.12 8.61 9.26
N ASP A 86 19.29 7.89 10.02
CA ASP A 86 19.57 7.46 11.39
C ASP A 86 20.16 6.03 11.52
N GLY A 87 20.43 5.38 10.39
CA GLY A 87 20.82 3.97 10.34
C GLY A 87 19.67 3.02 9.96
N ALA A 88 18.42 3.51 9.94
CA ALA A 88 17.26 2.76 9.49
C ALA A 88 16.37 3.57 8.55
N TYR A 89 16.16 4.86 8.83
CA TYR A 89 15.23 5.75 8.13
C TYR A 89 15.82 7.15 7.96
N TYR A 90 15.29 7.89 7.00
CA TYR A 90 15.46 9.35 6.91
C TYR A 90 14.40 10.06 7.76
N GLY A 91 14.80 11.17 8.36
CA GLY A 91 13.89 12.03 9.11
C GLY A 91 14.45 13.43 9.36
N ASN A 92 13.60 14.30 9.87
CA ASN A 92 13.93 15.64 10.33
C ASN A 92 13.01 15.97 11.51
N ASP A 93 13.56 16.40 12.64
CA ASP A 93 12.77 16.68 13.85
C ASP A 93 12.23 18.12 13.91
N ASP A 94 12.71 19.03 13.06
CA ASP A 94 12.41 20.47 13.10
C ASP A 94 11.19 20.86 12.25
N ILE A 95 10.90 20.11 11.19
CA ILE A 95 9.74 20.35 10.32
C ILE A 95 8.43 20.24 11.11
N LEU A 96 7.59 21.26 11.04
CA LEU A 96 6.21 21.21 11.53
C LEU A 96 5.27 20.90 10.36
N VAL A 97 4.66 19.72 10.39
CA VAL A 97 3.70 19.28 9.38
C VAL A 97 2.31 19.78 9.73
N GLU A 98 1.70 20.57 8.84
CA GLU A 98 0.42 21.23 9.06
C GLU A 98 -0.65 20.70 8.12
N VAL A 99 -1.87 20.57 8.65
CA VAL A 99 -3.06 20.20 7.87
C VAL A 99 -3.33 21.23 6.78
N GLY A 100 -3.67 20.75 5.57
CA GLY A 100 -3.99 21.58 4.41
C GLY A 100 -2.77 22.12 3.65
N LYS A 101 -1.55 21.96 4.17
CA LYS A 101 -0.33 22.36 3.45
C LYS A 101 0.13 21.27 2.47
N THR A 102 0.74 21.73 1.37
CA THR A 102 1.43 20.88 0.40
C THR A 102 2.92 20.87 0.68
N TYR A 103 3.50 19.67 0.70
CA TYR A 103 4.92 19.43 0.90
C TYR A 103 5.54 18.85 -0.37
N TYR A 104 6.81 19.15 -0.60
CA TYR A 104 7.55 18.75 -1.79
C TYR A 104 8.79 17.97 -1.39
N LEU A 105 8.89 16.72 -1.81
CA LEU A 105 10.06 15.87 -1.60
C LEU A 105 11.01 15.97 -2.80
N ARG A 106 12.30 16.05 -2.51
CA ARG A 106 13.38 15.92 -3.48
C ARG A 106 14.48 15.02 -2.94
N ALA A 107 14.83 13.99 -3.70
CA ALA A 107 15.93 13.07 -3.40
C ALA A 107 16.97 13.12 -4.52
N GLU A 108 18.23 13.32 -4.16
CA GLU A 108 19.37 13.22 -5.06
C GLU A 108 20.31 12.10 -4.65
N TRP A 109 20.70 11.27 -5.60
CA TRP A 109 21.69 10.21 -5.37
C TRP A 109 22.42 9.85 -6.66
N LYS A 110 23.76 9.95 -6.67
CA LYS A 110 24.60 9.61 -7.83
C LYS A 110 24.12 10.23 -9.16
N GLY A 111 23.67 11.49 -9.12
CA GLY A 111 23.14 12.19 -10.30
C GLY A 111 21.71 11.84 -10.70
N LYS A 112 21.05 10.90 -9.99
CA LYS A 112 19.61 10.63 -10.12
C LYS A 112 18.84 11.62 -9.26
N ILE A 113 17.72 12.10 -9.78
CA ILE A 113 16.82 13.00 -9.08
C ILE A 113 15.41 12.41 -9.08
N ALA A 114 14.84 12.24 -7.89
CA ALA A 114 13.45 11.87 -7.71
C ALA A 114 12.71 12.99 -6.98
N THR A 115 11.48 13.27 -7.41
CA THR A 115 10.64 14.30 -6.79
C THR A 115 9.24 13.78 -6.56
N ALA A 116 8.57 14.32 -5.55
CA ALA A 116 7.17 14.05 -5.27
C ALA A 116 6.57 15.25 -4.55
N GLN A 117 5.25 15.33 -4.50
CA GLN A 117 4.54 16.28 -3.67
C GLN A 117 3.34 15.62 -3.02
N THR A 118 2.87 16.16 -1.91
CA THR A 118 1.63 15.71 -1.28
C THR A 118 1.02 16.77 -0.39
N THR A 119 -0.31 16.76 -0.26
CA THR A 119 -1.07 17.63 0.62
C THR A 119 -1.54 16.87 1.85
N ILE A 120 -1.35 17.45 3.04
CA ILE A 120 -1.88 16.87 4.28
C ILE A 120 -3.40 17.07 4.30
N PRO A 121 -4.20 16.00 4.25
CA PRO A 121 -5.65 16.13 4.22
C PRO A 121 -6.20 16.66 5.55
N GLU A 122 -7.36 17.29 5.49
CA GLU A 122 -8.12 17.60 6.71
C GLU A 122 -8.54 16.32 7.43
N ARG A 123 -8.52 16.37 8.77
CA ARG A 123 -9.14 15.33 9.60
C ARG A 123 -10.65 15.35 9.40
N VAL A 124 -11.25 14.17 9.30
CA VAL A 124 -12.70 14.00 9.27
C VAL A 124 -13.16 13.32 10.55
N GLU A 125 -14.18 13.88 11.20
CA GLU A 125 -14.80 13.26 12.36
C GLU A 125 -15.66 12.07 11.92
N LEU A 126 -15.55 10.98 12.68
CA LEU A 126 -16.46 9.85 12.57
C LEU A 126 -17.72 10.14 13.37
N ASP A 127 -18.87 9.75 12.83
CA ASP A 127 -20.09 9.60 13.61
C ASP A 127 -19.90 8.53 14.70
N ASP A 128 -20.99 8.15 15.39
CA ASP A 128 -20.94 7.04 16.32
C ASP A 128 -20.72 5.70 15.59
N ILE A 129 -20.18 4.73 16.32
CA ILE A 129 -19.97 3.39 15.78
C ILE A 129 -21.29 2.64 15.89
N TYR A 130 -21.75 2.10 14.77
CA TYR A 130 -22.98 1.31 14.67
C TYR A 130 -22.63 -0.13 14.32
N TYR A 131 -23.57 -1.02 14.58
CA TYR A 131 -23.54 -2.36 14.03
C TYR A 131 -24.92 -2.75 13.48
N GLU A 132 -24.92 -3.61 12.47
CA GLU A 132 -26.13 -4.29 12.00
C GLU A 132 -25.89 -5.79 11.96
N ILE A 133 -26.95 -6.54 12.27
CA ILE A 133 -26.96 -7.99 12.16
C ILE A 133 -27.57 -8.34 10.81
N VAL A 134 -26.79 -9.02 9.97
CA VAL A 134 -27.27 -9.51 8.67
C VAL A 134 -28.28 -10.64 8.92
N GLU A 135 -29.48 -10.52 8.33
CA GLU A 135 -30.57 -11.48 8.59
C GLU A 135 -30.25 -12.91 8.14
N SER A 136 -29.37 -13.07 7.15
CA SER A 136 -29.01 -14.39 6.63
C SER A 136 -28.29 -15.22 7.69
N GLU A 137 -28.83 -16.42 7.94
CA GLU A 137 -28.24 -17.42 8.82
C GLU A 137 -27.46 -18.46 8.01
N TYR A 138 -26.36 -18.93 8.57
CA TYR A 138 -25.66 -20.12 8.07
C TYR A 138 -25.31 -21.07 9.21
N GLU A 139 -25.15 -22.35 8.87
CA GLU A 139 -24.89 -23.40 9.86
C GLU A 139 -23.50 -23.99 9.69
N TYR A 140 -22.76 -24.14 10.79
CA TYR A 140 -21.46 -24.79 10.84
C TYR A 140 -21.32 -25.57 12.15
N GLU A 141 -20.93 -26.84 12.06
CA GLU A 141 -20.76 -27.73 13.22
C GLU A 141 -21.99 -27.81 14.17
N ASN A 142 -23.20 -27.73 13.60
CA ASN A 142 -24.50 -27.68 14.32
C ASN A 142 -24.78 -26.37 15.08
N PHE A 143 -23.98 -25.33 14.86
CA PHE A 143 -24.24 -23.98 15.35
C PHE A 143 -24.78 -23.11 14.23
N LYS A 144 -25.72 -22.22 14.57
CA LYS A 144 -26.26 -21.22 13.65
C LYS A 144 -25.58 -19.89 13.90
N TYR A 145 -25.09 -19.28 12.84
CA TYR A 145 -24.39 -18.01 12.89
C TYR A 145 -25.12 -16.96 12.07
N LYS A 146 -25.04 -15.72 12.55
CA LYS A 146 -25.32 -14.52 11.77
C LYS A 146 -24.07 -13.67 11.68
N GLU A 147 -24.02 -12.86 10.66
CA GLU A 147 -22.94 -11.92 10.47
C GLU A 147 -23.28 -10.56 11.09
N VAL A 148 -22.29 -9.93 11.70
CA VAL A 148 -22.35 -8.57 12.23
C VAL A 148 -21.43 -7.69 11.42
N ILE A 149 -21.95 -6.56 10.95
CA ILE A 149 -21.17 -5.53 10.26
C ILE A 149 -21.07 -4.34 11.19
N VAL A 150 -19.84 -3.97 11.56
CA VAL A 150 -19.54 -2.77 12.36
C VAL A 150 -19.11 -1.66 11.41
N TYR A 151 -19.77 -0.51 11.49
CA TYR A 151 -19.56 0.60 10.55
C TYR A 151 -19.71 1.96 11.24
N SER A 152 -19.26 3.00 10.54
CA SER A 152 -19.58 4.39 10.87
C SER A 152 -19.86 5.12 9.57
N GLU A 153 -20.47 6.30 9.72
CA GLU A 153 -20.57 7.26 8.64
C GLU A 153 -19.68 8.48 8.90
N PHE A 154 -19.34 9.19 7.83
CA PHE A 154 -18.61 10.46 7.92
C PHE A 154 -18.82 11.32 6.67
N ALA A 155 -18.63 12.62 6.80
CA ALA A 155 -18.69 13.57 5.68
C ALA A 155 -17.29 13.75 5.06
N PRO A 156 -16.99 13.17 3.88
CA PRO A 156 -15.67 13.30 3.26
C PRO A 156 -15.42 14.71 2.71
N LYS A 157 -14.15 15.04 2.55
CA LYS A 157 -13.60 16.30 2.06
C LYS A 157 -13.07 16.14 0.64
N PRO A 158 -13.24 17.14 -0.25
CA PRO A 158 -12.63 17.10 -1.58
C PRO A 158 -11.11 16.96 -1.50
N GLY A 159 -10.50 16.27 -2.47
CA GLY A 159 -9.04 16.09 -2.51
C GLY A 159 -8.48 15.10 -1.49
N ALA A 160 -9.32 14.29 -0.86
CA ALA A 160 -8.90 13.23 0.06
C ALA A 160 -9.56 11.88 -0.27
N VAL A 161 -8.87 10.81 0.11
CA VAL A 161 -9.38 9.44 0.09
C VAL A 161 -9.23 8.78 1.45
N TYR A 162 -10.05 7.77 1.71
CA TYR A 162 -10.30 7.25 3.03
C TYR A 162 -10.11 5.75 3.10
N GLN A 163 -9.42 5.29 4.13
CA GLN A 163 -9.29 3.88 4.45
C GLN A 163 -9.59 3.67 5.92
N THR A 164 -10.37 2.64 6.24
CA THR A 164 -10.65 2.25 7.62
C THR A 164 -9.64 1.22 8.12
N ALA A 165 -9.42 1.23 9.42
CA ALA A 165 -8.70 0.19 10.11
C ALA A 165 -9.28 -0.02 11.51
N TYR A 166 -8.96 -1.15 12.11
CA TYR A 166 -9.26 -1.41 13.53
C TYR A 166 -8.05 -2.04 14.22
N PHE A 167 -7.95 -1.77 15.52
CA PHE A 167 -6.94 -2.35 16.39
C PHE A 167 -7.62 -3.16 17.49
N ASP A 168 -7.28 -4.44 17.53
CA ASP A 168 -7.56 -5.33 18.66
C ASP A 168 -6.45 -5.15 19.70
N GLN A 169 -6.83 -4.88 20.96
CA GLN A 169 -5.99 -4.44 22.09
C GLN A 169 -4.81 -5.34 22.49
N GLY A 170 -4.44 -6.33 21.69
CA GLY A 170 -3.22 -7.11 21.88
C GLY A 170 -2.66 -7.82 20.65
N LYS A 171 -3.18 -7.57 19.42
CA LYS A 171 -2.86 -8.43 18.26
C LYS A 171 -2.19 -7.71 17.10
N SER A 172 -2.88 -6.78 16.42
CA SER A 172 -2.37 -6.08 15.23
C SER A 172 -3.35 -4.98 14.81
N LEU A 173 -2.85 -4.02 14.03
CA LEU A 173 -3.67 -3.07 13.28
C LEU A 173 -4.09 -3.72 11.95
N PHE A 174 -5.39 -3.78 11.69
CA PHE A 174 -5.96 -4.37 10.48
C PHE A 174 -6.57 -3.28 9.62
N TYR A 175 -6.10 -3.17 8.38
CA TYR A 175 -6.63 -2.23 7.40
C TYR A 175 -7.71 -2.88 6.54
N SER A 176 -8.74 -2.12 6.20
CA SER A 176 -9.72 -2.53 5.20
C SER A 176 -9.08 -2.68 3.81
N TYR A 177 -9.62 -3.63 3.05
CA TYR A 177 -9.30 -3.79 1.62
C TYR A 177 -9.98 -2.73 0.74
N ASP A 178 -10.93 -1.99 1.29
CA ASP A 178 -11.64 -0.93 0.61
C ASP A 178 -10.95 0.44 0.80
N ILE A 179 -11.04 1.26 -0.24
CA ILE A 179 -10.67 2.68 -0.20
C ILE A 179 -11.83 3.49 -0.77
N TYR A 180 -12.16 4.59 -0.10
CA TYR A 180 -13.27 5.45 -0.48
C TYR A 180 -12.74 6.81 -0.94
N SER A 181 -13.26 7.30 -2.04
CA SER A 181 -13.03 8.65 -2.52
C SER A 181 -14.18 9.58 -2.14
N TYR A 182 -13.99 10.88 -2.38
CA TYR A 182 -15.07 11.88 -2.36
C TYR A 182 -16.34 11.34 -3.09
N ASN A 183 -16.21 10.65 -4.21
CA ASN A 183 -17.37 10.22 -5.01
C ASN A 183 -18.19 9.07 -4.42
N ASN A 184 -17.75 8.43 -3.33
CA ASN A 184 -18.46 7.32 -2.69
C ASN A 184 -19.59 7.76 -1.74
N ARG A 185 -19.90 9.07 -1.68
CA ARG A 185 -20.99 9.57 -0.82
C ARG A 185 -22.37 9.11 -1.27
N ASN A 186 -23.24 8.91 -0.29
CA ASN A 186 -24.68 8.78 -0.47
C ASN A 186 -25.35 10.15 -0.74
N SER A 187 -26.68 10.14 -0.90
CA SER A 187 -27.49 11.36 -1.14
C SER A 187 -27.48 12.37 0.00
N GLU A 188 -27.10 11.96 1.21
CA GLU A 188 -26.95 12.83 2.39
C GLU A 188 -25.55 13.44 2.48
N GLY A 189 -24.67 13.09 1.56
CA GLY A 189 -23.32 13.59 1.53
C GLY A 189 -22.35 12.86 2.48
N LYS A 190 -22.69 11.65 2.93
CA LYS A 190 -21.84 10.82 3.81
C LYS A 190 -21.33 9.57 3.12
N ILE A 191 -20.19 9.07 3.57
CA ILE A 191 -19.71 7.72 3.24
C ILE A 191 -20.02 6.82 4.43
N ARG A 192 -20.70 5.70 4.17
CA ARG A 192 -20.77 4.58 5.10
C ARG A 192 -19.54 3.69 4.88
N SER A 193 -18.77 3.45 5.93
CA SER A 193 -17.56 2.65 5.86
C SER A 193 -17.56 1.55 6.91
N GLU A 194 -17.27 0.34 6.46
CA GLU A 194 -17.18 -0.85 7.30
C GLU A 194 -15.79 -0.92 7.93
N PHE A 195 -15.75 -1.27 9.22
CA PHE A 195 -14.51 -1.51 9.95
C PHE A 195 -14.25 -3.00 10.15
N LEU A 196 -15.26 -3.71 10.65
CA LEU A 196 -15.14 -5.08 11.10
C LEU A 196 -16.37 -5.85 10.68
N ARG A 197 -16.15 -7.08 10.23
CA ARG A 197 -17.18 -8.07 9.93
C ARG A 197 -16.84 -9.34 10.68
N PHE A 198 -17.78 -9.87 11.46
CA PHE A 198 -17.58 -11.09 12.22
C PHE A 198 -18.86 -11.89 12.36
N SER A 199 -18.73 -13.18 12.63
CA SER A 199 -19.87 -14.06 12.84
C SER A 199 -20.13 -14.25 14.32
N TYR A 200 -21.40 -14.24 14.73
CA TYR A 200 -21.82 -14.53 16.10
C TYR A 200 -22.84 -15.67 16.12
N ASP A 201 -22.74 -16.52 17.14
CA ASP A 201 -23.69 -17.61 17.37
C ASP A 201 -25.02 -17.04 17.83
N VAL A 202 -26.11 -17.38 17.15
CA VAL A 202 -27.47 -16.85 17.42
C VAL A 202 -28.00 -17.24 18.80
N SER A 203 -27.38 -18.20 19.49
CA SER A 203 -27.69 -18.53 20.89
C SER A 203 -27.13 -17.52 21.90
N MET A 204 -26.21 -16.64 21.48
CA MET A 204 -25.65 -15.59 22.32
C MET A 204 -26.56 -14.35 22.37
N SER A 205 -26.52 -13.62 23.48
CA SER A 205 -27.24 -12.36 23.62
C SER A 205 -26.60 -11.23 22.80
N GLU A 206 -27.37 -10.24 22.37
CA GLU A 206 -26.83 -9.04 21.71
C GLU A 206 -25.81 -8.27 22.57
N GLU A 207 -25.90 -8.37 23.91
CA GLU A 207 -24.88 -7.82 24.82
C GLU A 207 -23.47 -8.35 24.53
N PHE A 208 -23.35 -9.58 24.00
CA PHE A 208 -22.07 -10.12 23.57
C PHE A 208 -21.47 -9.31 22.42
N ILE A 209 -22.29 -8.92 21.44
CA ILE A 209 -21.88 -8.13 20.27
C ILE A 209 -21.32 -6.79 20.75
N GLU A 210 -22.05 -6.08 21.59
CA GLU A 210 -21.60 -4.78 22.11
C GLU A 210 -20.29 -4.91 22.90
N ASN A 211 -20.18 -5.91 23.79
CA ASN A 211 -18.98 -6.12 24.59
C ASN A 211 -17.78 -6.48 23.71
N TYR A 212 -17.99 -7.29 22.67
CA TYR A 212 -16.96 -7.63 21.70
C TYR A 212 -16.49 -6.39 20.93
N ILE A 213 -17.40 -5.54 20.46
CA ILE A 213 -17.05 -4.31 19.72
C ILE A 213 -16.28 -3.31 20.62
N LYS A 214 -16.59 -3.21 21.92
CA LYS A 214 -15.91 -2.32 22.88
C LYS A 214 -14.42 -2.64 23.06
N GLU A 215 -13.99 -3.86 22.71
CA GLU A 215 -12.58 -4.23 22.75
C GLU A 215 -11.76 -3.54 21.66
N TYR A 216 -12.39 -3.05 20.59
CA TYR A 216 -11.72 -2.48 19.43
C TYR A 216 -11.53 -0.96 19.51
N ILE A 217 -10.50 -0.49 18.80
CA ILE A 217 -10.31 0.92 18.46
C ILE A 217 -10.43 1.05 16.94
N PHE A 218 -11.30 1.92 16.47
CA PHE A 218 -11.54 2.17 15.05
C PHE A 218 -10.78 3.39 14.57
N PHE A 219 -10.17 3.29 13.40
CA PHE A 219 -9.38 4.35 12.76
C PHE A 219 -9.93 4.68 11.39
N LEU A 220 -10.13 5.96 11.12
CA LEU A 220 -10.32 6.49 9.77
C LEU A 220 -9.06 7.22 9.36
N TYR A 221 -8.36 6.68 8.36
CA TYR A 221 -7.24 7.35 7.72
C TYR A 221 -7.73 8.15 6.53
N SER A 222 -7.40 9.44 6.53
CA SER A 222 -7.56 10.34 5.39
C SER A 222 -6.19 10.47 4.72
N TYR A 223 -6.13 10.26 3.42
CA TYR A 223 -4.93 10.42 2.60
C TYR A 223 -5.16 11.48 1.53
N ASP A 224 -4.08 12.08 1.05
CA ASP A 224 -4.07 12.84 -0.19
C ASP A 224 -4.66 12.01 -1.36
N GLU A 225 -5.42 12.65 -2.25
CA GLU A 225 -6.18 12.01 -3.32
C GLU A 225 -5.33 11.09 -4.21
N GLN A 226 -4.08 11.48 -4.45
CA GLN A 226 -3.12 10.71 -5.24
C GLN A 226 -2.83 9.30 -4.70
N TYR A 227 -3.12 9.03 -3.42
CA TYR A 227 -3.02 7.68 -2.85
C TYR A 227 -3.99 6.68 -3.49
N TYR A 228 -5.13 7.17 -4.00
CA TYR A 228 -6.18 6.34 -4.60
C TYR A 228 -5.67 5.55 -5.81
N SER A 229 -4.93 6.21 -6.71
CA SER A 229 -4.36 5.58 -7.90
C SER A 229 -3.38 4.48 -7.53
N TYR A 230 -2.55 4.70 -6.51
CA TYR A 230 -1.66 3.67 -6.00
C TYR A 230 -2.42 2.50 -5.41
N PHE A 231 -3.38 2.75 -4.52
CA PHE A 231 -4.12 1.72 -3.84
C PHE A 231 -4.76 0.74 -4.84
N ASN A 232 -5.39 1.27 -5.89
CA ASN A 232 -6.06 0.48 -6.91
C ASN A 232 -5.11 -0.22 -7.90
N SER A 233 -3.85 0.20 -7.98
CA SER A 233 -2.88 -0.34 -8.95
C SER A 233 -1.74 -1.14 -8.32
N ARG A 234 -1.59 -1.16 -6.99
CA ARG A 234 -0.48 -1.83 -6.29
C ARG A 234 -0.40 -3.34 -6.55
N HIS A 235 -1.51 -3.96 -6.94
CA HIS A 235 -1.61 -5.39 -7.27
C HIS A 235 -1.55 -5.66 -8.78
N ASN A 236 -1.43 -4.63 -9.62
CA ASN A 236 -1.38 -4.82 -11.07
C ASN A 236 -0.12 -5.60 -11.52
N GLY A 237 0.92 -5.64 -10.69
CA GLY A 237 2.11 -6.47 -10.91
C GLY A 237 2.00 -7.90 -10.38
N SER A 238 0.89 -8.29 -9.74
CA SER A 238 0.68 -9.64 -9.19
C SER A 238 -0.24 -10.52 -10.04
N SER A 239 -0.48 -10.15 -11.31
CA SER A 239 -1.26 -11.00 -12.20
C SER A 239 -0.56 -12.33 -12.42
N ASN A 240 -1.31 -13.41 -12.27
CA ASN A 240 -0.83 -14.79 -12.43
C ASN A 240 -0.56 -15.16 -13.91
N SER A 241 -0.39 -14.17 -14.78
CA SER A 241 -0.25 -14.32 -16.23
C SER A 241 1.17 -14.76 -16.64
N GLY A 242 1.90 -15.47 -15.79
CA GLY A 242 3.23 -16.00 -16.10
C GLY A 242 4.27 -14.91 -16.43
N ILE A 243 5.51 -15.34 -16.71
CA ILE A 243 6.64 -14.42 -16.91
C ILE A 243 6.56 -13.58 -18.20
N PHE A 244 5.55 -13.86 -19.04
CA PHE A 244 5.28 -13.19 -20.31
C PHE A 244 3.89 -12.54 -20.36
N GLY A 245 3.18 -12.51 -19.21
CA GLY A 245 1.86 -11.91 -19.07
C GLY A 245 1.91 -10.41 -19.08
N SER A 246 1.55 -9.81 -20.20
CA SER A 246 1.40 -8.38 -20.34
C SER A 246 0.04 -7.89 -19.85
N ASP A 247 -0.33 -8.20 -18.60
CA ASP A 247 -1.40 -7.45 -17.93
C ASP A 247 -0.84 -6.20 -17.22
N GLY A 248 0.34 -5.73 -17.64
CA GLY A 248 0.51 -4.46 -18.35
C GLY A 248 -0.02 -3.16 -17.73
N LEU A 249 -0.48 -3.15 -16.48
CA LEU A 249 -0.84 -1.93 -15.78
C LEU A 249 0.29 -1.59 -14.81
N ASN A 250 1.01 -0.52 -15.12
CA ASN A 250 2.02 0.01 -14.21
C ASN A 250 1.35 0.45 -12.90
N VAL A 251 1.96 0.06 -11.77
CA VAL A 251 1.62 0.63 -10.47
C VAL A 251 1.73 2.15 -10.59
N GLN A 252 0.67 2.85 -10.22
CA GLN A 252 0.59 4.30 -10.24
C GLN A 252 1.09 4.83 -8.90
N TRP A 253 1.96 5.82 -8.94
CA TRP A 253 2.55 6.40 -7.74
C TRP A 253 2.94 7.86 -7.99
N ASN A 254 3.25 8.62 -6.94
CA ASN A 254 3.47 10.07 -7.04
C ASN A 254 4.94 10.51 -6.98
N VAL A 255 5.87 9.56 -6.90
CA VAL A 255 7.30 9.82 -7.09
C VAL A 255 7.63 9.77 -8.59
N HIS A 256 8.33 10.79 -9.06
CA HIS A 256 8.64 11.02 -10.47
C HIS A 256 10.14 11.21 -10.72
N GLY A 257 10.55 11.26 -11.98
CA GLY A 257 11.94 11.42 -12.40
C GLY A 257 12.68 10.08 -12.42
N ASN A 258 13.81 10.00 -11.73
CA ASN A 258 14.60 8.78 -11.60
C ASN A 258 14.16 7.90 -10.42
N GLY A 259 12.97 8.14 -9.87
CA GLY A 259 12.43 7.37 -8.75
C GLY A 259 11.03 6.83 -9.00
N ILE A 260 10.66 5.88 -8.16
CA ILE A 260 9.34 5.25 -8.05
C ILE A 260 8.93 5.18 -6.58
N GLY A 261 7.64 4.97 -6.33
CA GLY A 261 7.10 4.81 -4.97
C GLY A 261 6.32 6.03 -4.46
N LEU A 262 6.16 6.12 -3.15
CA LEU A 262 5.15 6.96 -2.52
C LEU A 262 5.73 8.00 -1.58
N PHE A 263 5.15 9.20 -1.66
CA PHE A 263 5.25 10.26 -0.66
C PHE A 263 3.84 10.81 -0.42
N ILE A 264 3.18 10.40 0.65
CA ILE A 264 1.74 10.63 0.85
C ILE A 264 1.47 11.31 2.19
N GLY A 265 0.68 12.37 2.16
CA GLY A 265 0.11 13.04 3.33
C GLY A 265 -1.04 12.23 3.90
N GLN A 266 -1.07 12.08 5.23
CA GLN A 266 -2.08 11.34 5.95
C GLN A 266 -2.52 12.11 7.20
N ALA A 267 -3.81 12.07 7.48
CA ALA A 267 -4.37 12.39 8.79
C ALA A 267 -5.19 11.19 9.28
N SER A 268 -5.38 11.07 10.60
CA SER A 268 -6.19 10.00 11.16
C SER A 268 -7.13 10.50 12.24
N THR A 269 -8.28 9.83 12.35
CA THR A 269 -9.27 9.96 13.41
C THR A 269 -9.43 8.61 14.08
N MET A 270 -9.57 8.63 15.41
CA MET A 270 -9.79 7.45 16.23
C MET A 270 -11.18 7.55 16.87
N LYS A 271 -11.91 6.45 16.91
CA LYS A 271 -13.19 6.33 17.62
C LYS A 271 -13.28 4.99 18.34
N ARG A 272 -13.92 4.98 19.51
CA ARG A 272 -14.33 3.77 20.23
C ARG A 272 -15.86 3.70 20.20
N TYR A 273 -16.38 2.47 20.29
CA TYR A 273 -17.80 2.20 20.51
C TYR A 273 -18.25 2.68 21.89
#